data_AF-A0A699K572-F1
#
_entry.id   AF-A0A699K572-F1
#
_cell.length_a   1.000
_cell.length_b   1.000
_cell.length_c   1.000
_cell.angle_alpha   90.00
_cell.angle_beta   90.00
_cell.angle_gamma   90.00
#
_symmetry.space_group_name_H-M   'P 1'
#
loop_
_entity.id
_entity.type
_entity.pdbx_description
1 polymer ?
#
loop_
_entity_poly.entity_id
_entity_poly.type
_entity_poly.pdbx_seq_one_letter_code
_entity_poly.pdbx_strand_id
1 'polypeptide(L)'
;AEVSAGSINLNGALTVEVRRPGGETFMGDIVRLVEEAQSREAPVQRLADKVAGHFTYGVMAISAATFMFWSTFGARILPVTLQHGSAMSLALQLSCSVLVVACPCALGLATPTAVLVGTSLGARKGLLFRGGSILEKFAAVNTVVFDKTGTLTIGKPVVTKILTTISDEFSELQINSDEKWSETDVLKLAAAVESNTIHPIGKAILEAARGAKCPNLKADDGTFMEEPGSGAVASIGKKMVSVGSLEWVRRHGVIENPFLETEEFKNQSVVYVGIDGVLAGLIYVEDQIREDAAHVVQTLTS
;
A
#
# COMPACT_ATOMS: atom_id res chain seq x y z
N ALA A 1 -18.54 19.29 -9.10
CA ALA A 1 -17.63 18.27 -8.54
C ALA A 1 -17.15 17.38 -9.68
N GLU A 2 -15.89 16.94 -9.65
CA GLU A 2 -15.36 15.97 -10.62
C GLU A 2 -15.42 14.56 -10.02
N VAL A 3 -15.71 13.55 -10.83
CA VAL A 3 -15.83 12.15 -10.40
C VAL A 3 -14.81 11.32 -11.17
N SER A 4 -13.97 10.56 -10.46
CA SER A 4 -12.93 9.74 -11.06
C SER A 4 -13.50 8.44 -11.62
N ALA A 5 -13.02 8.02 -12.79
CA ALA A 5 -13.32 6.71 -13.35
C ALA A 5 -12.87 5.59 -12.39
N GLY A 6 -13.72 4.56 -12.23
CA GLY A 6 -13.50 3.47 -11.26
C GLY A 6 -14.08 3.73 -9.86
N SER A 7 -14.63 4.91 -9.61
CA SER A 7 -15.38 5.18 -8.37
C SER A 7 -16.70 4.40 -8.34
N ILE A 8 -17.11 3.99 -7.15
CA ILE A 8 -18.40 3.31 -6.93
C ILE A 8 -19.41 4.38 -6.52
N ASN A 9 -20.48 4.52 -7.30
CA ASN A 9 -21.62 5.33 -6.88
C ASN A 9 -22.38 4.57 -5.79
N LEU A 10 -22.39 5.11 -4.58
CA LEU A 10 -23.06 4.48 -3.44
C LEU A 10 -24.55 4.84 -3.41
N ASN A 11 -24.91 6.11 -3.63
CA ASN A 11 -26.27 6.62 -3.40
C ASN A 11 -26.77 7.50 -4.55
N GLY A 12 -28.01 7.27 -4.98
CA GLY A 12 -28.75 8.13 -5.92
C GLY A 12 -28.38 7.97 -7.40
N ALA A 13 -29.21 8.51 -8.29
CA ALA A 13 -28.92 8.57 -9.72
C ALA A 13 -28.04 9.79 -10.03
N LEU A 14 -26.92 9.56 -10.69
CA LEU A 14 -25.99 10.62 -11.12
C LEU A 14 -26.00 10.71 -12.64
N THR A 15 -26.19 11.93 -13.17
CA THR A 15 -25.91 12.25 -14.56
C THR A 15 -24.54 12.91 -14.62
N VAL A 16 -23.60 12.27 -15.32
CA VAL A 16 -22.21 12.72 -15.42
C VAL A 16 -21.83 12.98 -16.88
N GLU A 17 -21.16 14.10 -17.11
CA GLU A 17 -20.56 14.43 -18.41
C GLU A 17 -19.17 13.78 -18.50
N VAL A 18 -18.91 13.03 -19.58
CA VAL A 18 -17.62 12.38 -19.80
C VAL A 18 -16.61 13.42 -20.28
N ARG A 19 -15.68 13.82 -19.40
CA ARG A 19 -14.58 14.75 -19.74
C ARG A 19 -13.33 14.07 -20.31
N ARG A 20 -13.01 12.85 -19.85
CA ARG A 20 -11.82 12.08 -20.27
C ARG A 20 -12.22 10.63 -20.56
N PRO A 21 -12.26 10.20 -21.84
CA PRO A 21 -12.62 8.82 -22.19
C PRO A 21 -11.41 7.86 -22.15
N GLY A 22 -11.67 6.60 -21.78
CA GLY A 22 -10.72 5.49 -21.94
C GLY A 22 -9.39 5.65 -21.18
N GLY A 23 -8.28 5.63 -21.91
CA GLY A 23 -6.91 5.66 -21.35
C GLY A 23 -6.50 7.00 -20.74
N GLU A 24 -7.26 8.07 -20.96
CA GLU A 24 -7.03 9.39 -20.36
C GLU A 24 -7.67 9.54 -18.96
N THR A 25 -8.29 8.46 -18.48
CA THR A 25 -8.86 8.41 -17.13
C THR A 25 -7.76 8.29 -16.07
N PHE A 26 -8.07 8.67 -14.84
CA PHE A 26 -7.18 8.46 -13.69
C PHE A 26 -6.78 6.98 -13.52
N MET A 27 -7.69 6.04 -13.81
CA MET A 27 -7.37 4.61 -13.85
C MET A 27 -6.41 4.25 -15.00
N GLY A 28 -6.58 4.86 -16.17
CA GLY A 28 -5.65 4.73 -17.29
C GLY A 28 -4.25 5.23 -16.92
N ASP A 29 -4.15 6.36 -16.20
CA ASP A 29 -2.89 6.87 -15.68
C ASP A 29 -2.26 5.91 -14.65
N ILE A 30 -3.05 5.33 -13.72
CA ILE A 30 -2.55 4.31 -12.78
C ILE A 30 -2.02 3.08 -13.53
N VAL A 31 -2.78 2.57 -14.49
CA VAL A 31 -2.37 1.39 -15.28
C VAL A 31 -1.08 1.70 -16.03
N ARG A 32 -0.98 2.86 -16.69
CA ARG A 32 0.24 3.28 -17.38
C ARG A 32 1.42 3.41 -16.43
N LEU A 33 1.24 4.01 -15.25
CA LEU A 33 2.27 4.10 -14.22
C LEU A 33 2.71 2.71 -13.72
N VAL A 34 1.79 1.77 -13.57
CA VAL A 34 2.09 0.38 -13.19
C VAL A 34 2.83 -0.36 -14.31
N GLU A 35 2.40 -0.22 -15.56
CA GLU A 35 3.05 -0.83 -16.73
C GLU A 35 4.46 -0.26 -16.96
N GLU A 36 4.65 1.05 -16.84
CA GLU A 36 5.97 1.71 -16.89
C GLU A 36 6.88 1.24 -15.74
N ALA A 37 6.32 0.93 -14.57
CA ALA A 37 7.08 0.41 -13.45
C ALA A 37 7.48 -1.07 -13.64
N GLN A 38 6.62 -1.88 -14.26
CA GLN A 38 6.85 -3.32 -14.50
C GLN A 38 7.73 -3.63 -15.71
N SER A 39 7.70 -2.78 -16.75
CA SER A 39 8.45 -2.97 -18.00
C SER A 39 9.95 -2.67 -17.90
N ARG A 40 10.45 -2.21 -16.75
CA ARG A 40 11.88 -1.91 -16.56
C ARG A 40 12.67 -3.15 -16.21
N GLU A 41 13.61 -3.51 -17.10
CA GLU A 41 14.61 -4.56 -16.85
C GLU A 41 15.43 -4.31 -15.58
N ALA A 42 15.87 -5.43 -14.98
CA ALA A 42 16.68 -5.46 -13.78
C ALA A 42 18.09 -4.85 -14.04
N PRO A 43 18.59 -3.96 -13.17
CA PRO A 43 19.87 -3.28 -13.37
C PRO A 43 21.10 -4.22 -13.36
N VAL A 44 21.11 -5.32 -12.61
CA VAL A 44 22.27 -6.23 -12.58
C VAL A 44 22.34 -7.14 -13.80
N GLN A 45 21.19 -7.50 -14.39
CA GLN A 45 21.15 -8.26 -15.64
C GLN A 45 21.82 -7.47 -16.78
N ARG A 46 21.58 -6.16 -16.83
CA ARG A 46 22.29 -5.24 -17.74
C ARG A 46 23.79 -5.12 -17.45
N LEU A 47 24.22 -5.27 -16.19
CA LEU A 47 25.64 -5.29 -15.84
C LEU A 47 26.31 -6.57 -16.36
N ALA A 48 25.68 -7.73 -16.21
CA ALA A 48 26.17 -8.98 -16.76
C ALA A 48 26.30 -8.89 -18.30
N ASP A 49 25.29 -8.34 -18.98
CA ASP A 49 25.30 -8.16 -20.44
C ASP A 49 26.37 -7.15 -20.89
N LYS A 50 26.55 -6.05 -20.13
CA LYS A 50 27.58 -5.04 -20.42
C LYS A 50 28.99 -5.60 -20.23
N VAL A 51 29.22 -6.38 -19.17
CA VAL A 51 30.50 -7.04 -18.91
C VAL A 51 30.77 -8.10 -19.98
N ALA A 52 29.78 -8.92 -20.32
CA ALA A 52 29.89 -9.92 -21.38
C ALA A 52 30.26 -9.28 -22.72
N GLY A 53 29.62 -8.16 -23.09
CA GLY A 53 29.93 -7.43 -24.32
C GLY A 53 31.38 -6.94 -24.40
N HIS A 54 31.88 -6.27 -23.35
CA HIS A 54 33.27 -5.79 -23.31
C HIS A 54 34.26 -6.96 -23.27
N PHE A 55 33.93 -8.02 -22.55
CA PHE A 55 34.73 -9.23 -22.46
C PHE A 55 34.87 -9.93 -23.83
N THR A 56 33.79 -10.04 -24.60
CA THR A 56 33.83 -10.62 -25.96
C THR A 56 34.80 -9.88 -26.87
N TYR A 57 34.80 -8.53 -26.86
CA TYR A 57 35.76 -7.75 -27.64
C TYR A 57 37.21 -8.00 -27.21
N GLY A 58 37.46 -8.12 -25.90
CA GLY A 58 38.78 -8.45 -25.37
C GLY A 58 39.27 -9.82 -25.82
N VAL A 59 38.42 -10.85 -25.75
CA VAL A 59 38.75 -12.22 -26.19
C VAL A 59 39.02 -12.26 -27.69
N MET A 60 38.23 -11.55 -28.51
CA MET A 60 38.47 -11.45 -29.95
C MET A 60 39.83 -10.79 -30.26
N ALA A 61 40.17 -9.71 -29.56
CA ALA A 61 41.45 -9.03 -29.73
C ALA A 61 42.64 -9.94 -29.36
N ILE A 62 42.57 -10.66 -28.23
CA ILE A 62 43.61 -11.59 -27.77
C ILE A 62 43.73 -12.79 -28.73
N SER A 63 42.62 -13.32 -29.23
CA SER A 63 42.63 -14.41 -30.21
C SER A 63 43.28 -13.97 -31.52
N ALA A 64 42.95 -12.78 -32.04
CA ALA A 64 43.58 -12.21 -33.23
C ALA A 64 45.08 -11.94 -33.03
N ALA A 65 45.47 -11.42 -31.86
CA ALA A 65 46.88 -11.22 -31.50
C ALA A 65 47.64 -12.55 -31.42
N THR A 66 47.02 -13.59 -30.85
CA THR A 66 47.59 -14.94 -30.79
C THR A 66 47.80 -15.52 -32.19
N PHE A 67 46.81 -15.36 -33.07
CA PHE A 67 46.91 -15.78 -34.47
C PHE A 67 48.05 -15.04 -35.21
N MET A 68 48.14 -13.72 -35.07
CA MET A 68 49.19 -12.92 -35.71
C MET A 68 50.59 -13.28 -35.18
N PHE A 69 50.74 -13.48 -33.88
CA PHE A 69 52.01 -13.83 -33.27
C PHE A 69 52.53 -15.21 -33.76
N TRP A 70 51.66 -16.22 -33.74
CA TRP A 70 52.06 -17.59 -34.14
C TRP A 70 52.25 -17.76 -35.65
N SER A 71 51.52 -16.98 -36.47
CA SER A 71 51.67 -17.00 -37.93
C SER A 71 52.94 -16.31 -38.43
N THR A 72 53.47 -15.31 -37.70
CA THR A 72 54.62 -14.49 -38.15
C THR A 72 55.92 -14.78 -37.40
N PHE A 73 55.88 -14.85 -36.07
CA PHE A 73 57.07 -15.00 -35.21
C PHE A 73 57.19 -16.41 -34.62
N GLY A 74 56.07 -17.06 -34.27
CA GLY A 74 56.07 -18.37 -33.61
C GLY A 74 56.82 -19.45 -34.38
N ALA A 75 56.66 -19.50 -35.71
CA ALA A 75 57.35 -20.45 -36.58
C ALA A 75 58.88 -20.24 -36.65
N ARG A 76 59.38 -19.03 -36.34
CA ARG A 76 60.82 -18.71 -36.37
C ARG A 76 61.51 -18.96 -35.03
N ILE A 77 60.79 -18.80 -33.92
CA ILE A 77 61.36 -18.86 -32.55
C ILE A 77 61.33 -20.28 -31.99
N LEU A 78 60.29 -21.08 -32.27
CA LEU A 78 60.17 -22.48 -31.83
C LEU A 78 59.95 -23.43 -33.03
N PRO A 79 61.01 -23.92 -33.69
CA PRO A 79 60.86 -24.91 -34.75
C PRO A 79 60.44 -26.31 -34.24
N VAL A 80 60.61 -26.58 -32.94
CA VAL A 80 60.31 -27.88 -32.30
C VAL A 80 58.80 -28.19 -32.23
N THR A 81 57.93 -27.19 -32.29
CA THR A 81 56.46 -27.37 -32.26
C THR A 81 55.84 -27.72 -33.62
N LEU A 82 56.61 -27.72 -34.71
CA LEU A 82 56.15 -28.00 -36.08
C LEU A 82 56.17 -29.49 -36.46
N GLN A 83 56.11 -30.42 -35.50
CA GLN A 83 56.14 -31.86 -35.80
C GLN A 83 54.83 -32.38 -36.45
N HIS A 84 53.72 -31.63 -36.39
CA HIS A 84 52.39 -32.07 -36.85
C HIS A 84 51.58 -31.02 -37.64
N GLY A 85 52.20 -30.20 -38.51
CA GLY A 85 51.45 -29.33 -39.44
C GLY A 85 52.15 -28.04 -39.87
N SER A 86 51.41 -27.20 -40.62
CA SER A 86 51.89 -25.89 -41.06
C SER A 86 51.80 -24.84 -39.94
N ALA A 87 52.61 -23.78 -39.99
CA ALA A 87 52.54 -22.69 -39.03
C ALA A 87 51.13 -22.05 -38.95
N MET A 88 50.41 -22.04 -40.07
CA MET A 88 49.04 -21.52 -40.16
C MET A 88 48.03 -22.43 -39.43
N SER A 89 48.17 -23.76 -39.53
CA SER A 89 47.28 -24.69 -38.81
C SER A 89 47.48 -24.60 -37.30
N LEU A 90 48.73 -24.46 -36.83
CA LEU A 90 49.03 -24.27 -35.41
C LEU A 90 48.47 -22.95 -34.87
N ALA A 91 48.67 -21.84 -35.60
CA ALA A 91 48.16 -20.53 -35.21
C ALA A 91 46.62 -20.51 -35.12
N LEU A 92 45.94 -21.14 -36.08
CA LEU A 92 44.49 -21.28 -36.07
C LEU A 92 44.02 -22.14 -34.90
N GLN A 93 44.69 -23.27 -34.64
CA GLN A 93 44.35 -24.15 -33.52
C GLN A 93 44.43 -23.41 -32.17
N LEU A 94 45.53 -22.68 -31.94
CA LEU A 94 45.73 -21.91 -30.70
C LEU A 94 44.74 -20.74 -30.57
N SER A 95 44.45 -20.03 -31.68
CA SER A 95 43.44 -18.95 -31.70
C SER A 95 42.04 -19.48 -31.39
N CYS A 96 41.66 -20.63 -31.95
CA CYS A 96 40.41 -21.31 -31.63
C CYS A 96 40.37 -21.79 -30.17
N SER A 97 41.48 -22.33 -29.64
CA SER A 97 41.57 -22.73 -28.23
C SER A 97 41.33 -21.56 -27.29
N VAL A 98 41.88 -20.37 -27.59
CA VAL A 98 41.63 -19.15 -26.80
C VAL A 98 40.14 -18.77 -26.80
N LEU A 99 39.47 -18.83 -27.96
CA LEU A 99 38.04 -18.52 -28.07
C LEU A 99 37.17 -19.51 -27.27
N VAL A 100 37.47 -20.80 -27.36
CA VAL A 100 36.70 -21.86 -26.68
C VAL A 100 36.86 -21.78 -25.16
N VAL A 101 38.10 -21.61 -24.68
CA VAL A 101 38.38 -21.56 -23.23
C VAL A 101 37.78 -20.30 -22.58
N ALA A 102 37.67 -19.20 -23.33
CA ALA A 102 37.14 -17.95 -22.82
C ALA A 102 35.61 -17.91 -22.68
N CYS A 103 34.86 -18.89 -23.17
CA CYS A 103 33.39 -18.83 -23.15
C CYS A 103 32.83 -18.71 -21.70
N PRO A 104 32.14 -17.60 -21.35
CA PRO A 104 31.75 -17.33 -19.96
C PRO A 104 30.42 -18.00 -19.59
N CYS A 105 30.28 -19.32 -19.81
CA CYS A 105 29.04 -20.05 -19.59
C CYS A 105 28.49 -19.93 -18.14
N ALA A 106 29.39 -19.87 -17.16
CA ALA A 106 29.01 -19.73 -15.75
C ALA A 106 28.45 -18.33 -15.41
N LEU A 107 28.91 -17.29 -16.12
CA LEU A 107 28.48 -15.92 -15.86
C LEU A 107 27.01 -15.71 -16.23
N GLY A 108 26.56 -16.30 -17.34
CA GLY A 108 25.16 -16.19 -17.80
C GLY A 108 24.14 -16.92 -16.94
N LEU A 109 24.57 -17.93 -16.17
CA LEU A 109 23.68 -18.73 -15.30
C LEU A 109 23.68 -18.26 -13.84
N ALA A 110 24.71 -17.52 -13.40
CA ALA A 110 24.84 -17.10 -12.01
C ALA A 110 23.64 -16.28 -11.51
N THR A 111 23.24 -15.24 -12.25
CA THR A 111 22.14 -14.33 -11.85
C THR A 111 20.77 -15.02 -11.84
N PRO A 112 20.34 -15.76 -12.89
CA PRO A 112 19.07 -16.48 -12.87
C PRO A 112 18.96 -17.49 -11.74
N THR A 113 20.04 -18.24 -11.46
CA THR A 113 20.05 -19.22 -10.36
C THR A 113 19.94 -18.53 -8.99
N ALA A 114 20.67 -17.44 -8.78
CA ALA A 114 20.58 -16.67 -7.53
C ALA A 114 19.17 -16.10 -7.30
N VAL A 115 18.55 -15.52 -8.33
CA VAL A 115 17.19 -14.97 -8.26
C VAL A 115 16.16 -16.07 -7.99
N LEU A 116 16.27 -17.21 -8.65
CA LEU A 116 15.34 -18.34 -8.47
C LEU A 116 15.43 -18.91 -7.05
N VAL A 117 16.65 -19.17 -6.56
CA VAL A 117 16.86 -19.67 -5.20
C VAL A 117 16.42 -18.63 -4.16
N GLY A 118 16.79 -17.36 -4.33
CA GLY A 118 16.39 -16.26 -3.44
C GLY A 118 14.87 -16.10 -3.34
N THR A 119 14.18 -16.11 -4.49
CA THR A 119 12.71 -16.03 -4.54
C THR A 119 12.07 -17.24 -3.87
N SER A 120 12.60 -18.44 -4.10
CA SER A 120 12.09 -19.67 -3.46
C SER A 120 12.25 -19.65 -1.93
N LEU A 121 13.37 -19.12 -1.44
CA LEU A 121 13.64 -18.99 -0.01
C LEU A 121 12.73 -17.93 0.63
N GLY A 122 12.51 -16.80 -0.06
CA GLY A 122 11.58 -15.76 0.35
C GLY A 122 10.15 -16.28 0.47
N ALA A 123 9.68 -17.04 -0.52
CA ALA A 123 8.34 -17.63 -0.51
C ALA A 123 8.12 -18.55 0.70
N ARG A 124 9.13 -19.34 1.09
CA ARG A 124 9.08 -20.16 2.31
C ARG A 124 8.98 -19.35 3.61
N LYS A 125 9.37 -18.07 3.57
CA LYS A 125 9.25 -17.11 4.69
C LYS A 125 8.05 -16.17 4.56
N GLY A 126 7.13 -16.44 3.62
CA GLY A 126 5.93 -15.61 3.40
C GLY A 126 6.20 -14.33 2.59
N LEU A 127 7.37 -14.18 1.97
CA LEU A 127 7.70 -13.06 1.09
C LEU A 127 7.43 -13.42 -0.37
N LEU A 128 6.53 -12.67 -1.02
CA LEU A 128 6.19 -12.89 -2.43
C LEU A 128 6.84 -11.82 -3.31
N PHE A 129 7.85 -12.20 -4.08
CA PHE A 129 8.50 -11.34 -5.06
C PHE A 129 7.87 -11.53 -6.45
N ARG A 130 7.41 -10.44 -7.07
CA ARG A 130 6.86 -10.44 -8.44
C ARG A 130 7.95 -10.09 -9.47
N GLY A 131 8.94 -10.96 -9.62
CA GLY A 131 10.03 -10.84 -10.60
C GLY A 131 11.40 -10.53 -10.00
N GLY A 132 12.46 -10.88 -10.73
CA GLY A 132 13.86 -10.75 -10.26
C GLY A 132 14.35 -9.32 -10.10
N SER A 133 13.84 -8.40 -10.93
CA SER A 133 14.18 -6.96 -10.85
C SER A 133 13.75 -6.31 -9.53
N ILE A 134 12.69 -6.83 -8.90
CA ILE A 134 12.22 -6.33 -7.60
C ILE A 134 13.20 -6.72 -6.51
N LEU A 135 13.72 -7.95 -6.52
CA LEU A 135 14.67 -8.43 -5.52
C LEU A 135 15.95 -7.59 -5.53
N GLU A 136 16.45 -7.23 -6.72
CA GLU A 136 17.61 -6.36 -6.88
C GLU A 136 17.34 -4.92 -6.41
N LYS A 137 16.22 -4.33 -6.83
CA LYS A 137 15.85 -2.97 -6.42
C LYS A 137 15.64 -2.88 -4.91
N PHE A 138 14.99 -3.89 -4.33
CA PHE A 138 14.74 -3.97 -2.90
C PHE A 138 16.05 -3.99 -2.10
N ALA A 139 17.09 -4.66 -2.60
CA ALA A 139 18.41 -4.65 -1.97
C ALA A 139 19.09 -3.27 -1.94
N ALA A 140 18.67 -2.34 -2.80
CA ALA A 140 19.19 -0.98 -2.86
C ALA A 140 18.28 0.06 -2.16
N VAL A 141 17.16 -0.37 -1.57
CA VAL A 141 16.23 0.54 -0.88
C VAL A 141 16.87 1.08 0.40
N ASN A 142 16.78 2.39 0.59
CA ASN A 142 17.26 3.10 1.78
C ASN A 142 16.15 3.85 2.53
N THR A 143 14.95 3.93 1.94
CA THR A 143 13.82 4.69 2.45
C THR A 143 12.57 3.85 2.29
N VAL A 144 11.83 3.66 3.38
CA VAL A 144 10.56 2.93 3.39
C VAL A 144 9.46 3.91 3.81
N VAL A 145 8.45 4.05 2.96
CA VAL A 145 7.25 4.84 3.27
C VAL A 145 6.12 3.86 3.50
N PHE A 146 5.53 3.91 4.69
CA PHE A 146 4.41 3.06 5.06
C PHE A 146 3.10 3.78 4.80
N ASP A 147 2.15 3.07 4.19
CA ASP A 147 0.76 3.43 4.36
C ASP A 147 0.33 3.16 5.81
N LYS A 148 -0.60 3.93 6.36
CA LYS A 148 -1.02 3.74 7.76
C LYS A 148 -2.00 2.59 7.84
N THR A 149 -3.14 2.75 7.16
CA THR A 149 -4.32 1.91 7.32
C THR A 149 -4.10 0.54 6.72
N GLY A 150 -4.19 -0.51 7.53
CA GLY A 150 -4.04 -1.90 7.08
C GLY A 150 -2.59 -2.35 6.82
N THR A 151 -1.61 -1.47 7.01
CA THR A 151 -0.17 -1.81 6.96
C THR A 151 0.46 -1.71 8.34
N LEU A 152 0.47 -0.51 8.95
CA LEU A 152 0.91 -0.33 10.34
C LEU A 152 -0.20 -0.64 11.34
N THR A 153 -1.44 -0.49 10.92
CA THR A 153 -2.64 -0.81 11.71
C THR A 153 -3.32 -2.08 11.22
N ILE A 154 -4.22 -2.63 12.02
CA ILE A 154 -4.98 -3.85 11.69
C ILE A 154 -5.95 -3.60 10.51
N GLY A 155 -6.34 -2.35 10.26
CA GLY A 155 -7.33 -2.00 9.23
C GLY A 155 -8.75 -2.31 9.68
N LYS A 156 -8.96 -2.47 10.99
CA LYS A 156 -10.25 -2.76 11.61
C LYS A 156 -10.46 -1.76 12.74
N PRO A 157 -11.10 -0.61 12.46
CA PRO A 157 -11.38 0.38 13.50
C PRO A 157 -12.26 -0.25 14.60
N VAL A 158 -11.99 0.12 15.84
CA VAL A 158 -12.73 -0.31 17.04
C VAL A 158 -13.11 0.92 17.85
N VAL A 159 -14.30 0.92 18.44
CA VAL A 159 -14.74 1.96 19.37
C VAL A 159 -13.97 1.80 20.69
N THR A 160 -13.27 2.84 21.14
CA THR A 160 -12.43 2.82 22.34
C THR A 160 -13.08 3.50 23.54
N LYS A 161 -13.69 4.67 23.31
CA LYS A 161 -14.33 5.49 24.36
C LYS A 161 -15.61 6.11 23.81
N ILE A 162 -16.62 6.27 24.65
CA ILE A 162 -17.84 7.03 24.34
C ILE A 162 -17.94 8.11 25.41
N LEU A 163 -17.99 9.37 24.99
CA LEU A 163 -18.25 10.49 25.89
C LEU A 163 -19.68 10.96 25.68
N THR A 164 -20.41 11.21 26.75
CA THR A 164 -21.73 11.83 26.69
C THR A 164 -21.77 13.08 27.56
N THR A 165 -22.81 13.89 27.39
CA THR A 165 -22.99 15.12 28.19
C THR A 165 -23.14 14.86 29.70
N ILE A 166 -23.22 13.60 30.15
CA ILE A 166 -23.36 13.20 31.56
C ILE A 166 -22.01 12.75 32.17
N SER A 167 -20.98 12.45 31.39
CA SER A 167 -19.75 11.86 31.93
C SER A 167 -19.08 12.78 32.97
N ASP A 168 -18.61 12.22 34.09
CA ASP A 168 -18.10 12.94 35.27
C ASP A 168 -17.00 13.99 34.94
N GLU A 169 -16.25 13.82 33.85
CA GLU A 169 -15.23 14.77 33.36
C GLU A 169 -15.80 16.12 32.89
N PHE A 170 -17.10 16.21 32.57
CA PHE A 170 -17.77 17.42 32.05
C PHE A 170 -19.00 17.85 32.88
N SER A 171 -19.23 17.20 34.03
CA SER A 171 -20.36 17.43 34.95
C SER A 171 -20.38 18.84 35.58
N GLU A 172 -19.25 19.57 35.57
CA GLU A 172 -19.18 20.96 36.07
C GLU A 172 -19.83 21.99 35.12
N LEU A 173 -20.10 21.63 33.87
CA LEU A 173 -20.85 22.48 32.94
C LEU A 173 -22.34 22.24 33.13
N GLN A 174 -22.99 23.15 33.86
CA GLN A 174 -24.45 23.21 34.01
C GLN A 174 -25.13 23.42 32.65
N ILE A 175 -25.35 22.34 31.90
CA ILE A 175 -26.14 22.36 30.67
C ILE A 175 -27.59 22.08 31.06
N ASN A 176 -28.44 23.11 30.92
CA ASN A 176 -29.90 23.06 31.09
C ASN A 176 -30.56 22.34 29.90
N SER A 177 -30.19 21.10 29.62
CA SER A 177 -30.93 20.24 28.70
C SER A 177 -31.65 19.16 29.51
N ASP A 178 -32.98 19.14 29.46
CA ASP A 178 -33.85 18.14 30.12
C ASP A 178 -33.60 16.70 29.63
N GLU A 179 -32.81 16.51 28.56
CA GLU A 179 -32.46 15.22 28.00
C GLU A 179 -31.01 14.82 28.32
N LYS A 180 -30.88 13.98 29.35
CA LYS A 180 -29.63 13.32 29.73
C LYS A 180 -29.46 12.03 28.91
N TRP A 181 -28.43 11.95 28.08
CA TRP A 181 -28.11 10.75 27.27
C TRP A 181 -27.07 9.84 27.91
N SER A 182 -27.42 8.57 28.10
CA SER A 182 -26.44 7.55 28.54
C SER A 182 -25.54 7.10 27.38
N GLU A 183 -24.36 6.56 27.69
CA GLU A 183 -23.45 5.99 26.68
C GLU A 183 -24.14 4.91 25.83
N THR A 184 -24.99 4.10 26.46
CA THR A 184 -25.73 3.03 25.77
C THR A 184 -26.80 3.59 24.83
N ASP A 185 -27.43 4.71 25.17
CA ASP A 185 -28.42 5.36 24.28
C ASP A 185 -27.74 5.98 23.05
N VAL A 186 -26.63 6.68 23.26
CA VAL A 186 -25.83 7.27 22.16
C VAL A 186 -25.33 6.19 21.22
N LEU A 187 -24.73 5.12 21.76
CA LEU A 187 -24.22 4.00 20.97
C LEU A 187 -25.33 3.30 20.19
N LYS A 188 -26.48 3.06 20.82
CA LYS A 188 -27.62 2.38 20.21
C LYS A 188 -28.23 3.18 19.07
N LEU A 189 -28.37 4.50 19.24
CA LEU A 189 -28.91 5.39 18.20
C LEU A 189 -27.91 5.57 17.06
N ALA A 190 -26.62 5.74 17.37
CA ALA A 190 -25.58 5.80 16.35
C ALA A 190 -25.51 4.51 15.52
N ALA A 191 -25.55 3.35 16.17
CA ALA A 191 -25.57 2.06 15.49
C ALA A 191 -26.80 1.88 14.58
N ALA A 192 -27.96 2.41 14.96
CA ALA A 192 -29.16 2.34 14.14
C ALA A 192 -29.05 3.18 12.86
N VAL A 193 -28.45 4.38 12.93
CA VAL A 193 -28.13 5.19 11.75
C VAL A 193 -27.09 4.48 10.88
N GLU A 194 -26.01 4.01 11.49
CA GLU A 194 -24.88 3.37 10.81
C GLU A 194 -25.22 1.97 10.25
N SER A 195 -26.35 1.38 10.63
CA SER A 195 -26.82 0.08 10.10
C SER A 195 -27.06 0.09 8.59
N ASN A 196 -27.25 1.27 8.00
CA ASN A 196 -27.48 1.46 6.57
C ASN A 196 -26.21 1.88 5.80
N THR A 197 -25.06 2.08 6.46
CA THR A 197 -23.79 2.40 5.77
C THR A 197 -22.90 1.15 5.57
N ILE A 198 -21.98 1.25 4.63
CA ILE A 198 -20.92 0.27 4.37
C ILE A 198 -19.58 0.73 4.98
N HIS A 199 -19.53 1.94 5.55
CA HIS A 199 -18.31 2.56 6.03
C HIS A 199 -17.62 1.75 7.15
N PRO A 200 -16.27 1.60 7.15
CA PRO A 200 -15.56 0.86 8.19
C PRO A 200 -15.84 1.35 9.62
N ILE A 201 -15.99 2.67 9.80
CA ILE A 201 -16.35 3.25 11.11
C ILE A 201 -17.77 2.86 11.53
N GLY A 202 -18.74 2.87 10.62
CA GLY A 202 -20.10 2.41 10.91
C GLY A 202 -20.14 0.95 11.33
N LYS A 203 -19.33 0.10 10.69
CA LYS A 203 -19.14 -1.29 11.12
C LYS A 203 -18.56 -1.40 12.53
N ALA A 204 -17.58 -0.56 12.88
CA ALA A 204 -17.02 -0.53 14.23
C ALA A 204 -18.08 -0.17 15.29
N ILE A 205 -18.93 0.83 15.01
CA ILE A 205 -20.02 1.25 15.89
C ILE A 205 -21.07 0.14 16.05
N LEU A 206 -21.44 -0.54 14.94
CA LEU A 206 -22.34 -1.68 14.96
C LEU A 206 -21.79 -2.86 15.78
N GLU A 207 -20.50 -3.17 15.64
CA GLU A 207 -19.84 -4.21 16.42
C GLU A 207 -19.78 -3.85 17.91
N ALA A 208 -19.47 -2.60 18.25
CA ALA A 208 -19.48 -2.11 19.62
C ALA A 208 -20.89 -2.19 20.25
N ALA A 209 -21.93 -1.79 19.52
CA ALA A 209 -23.33 -1.90 19.99
C ALA A 209 -23.76 -3.35 20.21
N ARG A 210 -23.34 -4.27 19.34
CA ARG A 210 -23.57 -5.72 19.52
C ARG A 210 -22.83 -6.26 20.75
N GLY A 211 -21.58 -5.85 20.96
CA GLY A 211 -20.79 -6.21 22.14
C GLY A 211 -21.42 -5.73 23.45
N ALA A 212 -21.98 -4.52 23.46
CA ALA A 212 -22.71 -3.94 24.58
C ALA A 212 -24.14 -4.50 24.75
N LYS A 213 -24.58 -5.44 23.91
CA LYS A 213 -25.94 -6.03 23.89
C LYS A 213 -27.06 -4.98 23.76
N CYS A 214 -26.80 -3.90 23.04
CA CYS A 214 -27.81 -2.87 22.78
C CYS A 214 -28.96 -3.45 21.93
N PRO A 215 -30.23 -3.07 22.18
CA PRO A 215 -31.35 -3.48 21.34
C PRO A 215 -31.17 -2.96 19.93
N ASN A 216 -31.37 -3.83 18.93
CA ASN A 216 -31.19 -3.50 17.53
C ASN A 216 -32.33 -2.56 17.06
N LEU A 217 -32.06 -1.26 17.04
CA LEU A 217 -32.94 -0.24 16.45
C LEU A 217 -32.65 -0.15 14.95
N LYS A 218 -33.68 0.16 14.17
CA LYS A 218 -33.55 0.49 12.76
C LYS A 218 -33.98 1.93 12.55
N ALA A 219 -33.32 2.61 11.62
CA ALA A 219 -33.80 3.88 11.09
C ALA A 219 -35.15 3.69 10.40
N ASP A 220 -35.98 4.74 10.41
CA ASP A 220 -37.26 4.79 9.73
C ASP A 220 -37.03 4.79 8.21
N ASP A 221 -37.81 3.99 7.48
CA ASP A 221 -37.65 3.79 6.04
C ASP A 221 -37.74 5.13 5.28
N GLY A 222 -36.77 5.37 4.40
CA GLY A 222 -36.71 6.58 3.56
C GLY A 222 -36.19 7.85 4.25
N THR A 223 -35.78 7.78 5.52
CA THR A 223 -35.24 8.94 6.26
C THR A 223 -33.71 8.99 6.30
N PHE A 224 -33.03 7.89 5.92
CA PHE A 224 -31.58 7.80 5.92
C PHE A 224 -30.97 8.62 4.79
N MET A 225 -29.98 9.45 5.13
CA MET A 225 -29.17 10.23 4.21
C MET A 225 -27.71 10.15 4.65
N GLU A 226 -26.80 9.92 3.70
CA GLU A 226 -25.36 9.86 3.94
C GLU A 226 -24.65 10.79 2.95
N GLU A 227 -23.70 11.58 3.46
CA GLU A 227 -22.78 12.39 2.69
C GLU A 227 -21.35 11.85 2.87
N PRO A 228 -20.77 11.22 1.84
CA PRO A 228 -19.43 10.66 1.90
C PRO A 228 -18.39 11.71 2.34
N GLY A 229 -17.57 11.35 3.33
CA GLY A 229 -16.56 12.24 3.91
C GLY A 229 -17.09 13.16 5.02
N SER A 230 -18.41 13.21 5.24
CA SER A 230 -19.04 14.03 6.27
C SER A 230 -19.74 13.18 7.34
N GLY A 231 -20.73 12.37 6.96
CA GLY A 231 -21.51 11.59 7.93
C GLY A 231 -22.84 11.08 7.40
N ALA A 232 -23.65 10.53 8.30
CA ALA A 232 -25.00 10.04 8.04
C ALA A 232 -26.03 10.66 9.00
N VAL A 233 -27.30 10.69 8.58
CA VAL A 233 -28.44 11.15 9.37
C VAL A 233 -29.64 10.27 9.08
N ALA A 234 -30.43 9.96 10.09
CA ALA A 234 -31.71 9.27 9.93
C ALA A 234 -32.69 9.59 11.06
N SER A 235 -33.98 9.40 10.79
CA SER A 235 -35.00 9.39 11.85
C SER A 235 -35.06 8.00 12.48
N ILE A 236 -35.15 7.94 13.81
CA ILE A 236 -35.41 6.72 14.56
C ILE A 236 -36.62 6.98 15.46
N GLY A 237 -37.81 6.58 15.01
CA GLY A 237 -39.08 6.83 15.69
C GLY A 237 -39.52 8.29 15.60
N LYS A 238 -39.24 9.08 16.64
CA LYS A 238 -39.56 10.54 16.68
C LYS A 238 -38.31 11.42 16.78
N LYS A 239 -37.12 10.80 16.77
CA LYS A 239 -35.85 11.47 17.03
C LYS A 239 -35.04 11.54 15.73
N MET A 240 -34.52 12.71 15.42
CA MET A 240 -33.57 12.91 14.33
C MET A 240 -32.15 12.70 14.86
N VAL A 241 -31.45 11.71 14.32
CA VAL A 241 -30.10 11.33 14.76
C VAL A 241 -29.10 11.57 13.64
N SER A 242 -28.06 12.34 13.91
CA SER A 242 -26.96 12.63 12.99
C SER A 242 -25.64 12.09 13.56
N VAL A 243 -24.84 11.44 12.72
CA VAL A 243 -23.58 10.79 13.08
C VAL A 243 -22.52 11.20 12.06
N GLY A 244 -21.38 11.76 12.48
CA GLY A 244 -20.34 12.16 11.53
C GLY A 244 -19.31 13.14 12.07
N SER A 245 -18.74 13.95 11.18
CA SER A 245 -17.83 15.04 11.53
C SER A 245 -18.55 16.15 12.30
N LEU A 246 -17.80 16.98 13.05
CA LEU A 246 -18.37 18.12 13.78
C LEU A 246 -19.14 19.08 12.85
N GLU A 247 -18.65 19.28 11.63
CA GLU A 247 -19.34 20.11 10.64
C GLU A 247 -20.66 19.49 10.19
N TRP A 248 -20.72 18.16 10.06
CA TRP A 248 -21.93 17.43 9.68
C TRP A 248 -23.04 17.55 10.73
N VAL A 249 -22.75 17.29 12.01
CA VAL A 249 -23.76 17.41 13.08
C VAL A 249 -24.23 18.86 13.25
N ARG A 250 -23.34 19.85 13.09
CA ARG A 250 -23.72 21.28 13.12
C ARG A 250 -24.68 21.66 12.00
N ARG A 251 -24.45 21.16 10.78
CA ARG A 251 -25.37 21.36 9.65
C ARG A 251 -26.76 20.79 9.89
N HIS A 252 -26.88 19.78 10.76
CA HIS A 252 -28.14 19.11 11.11
C HIS A 252 -28.75 19.59 12.42
N GLY A 253 -28.38 20.79 12.89
CA GLY A 253 -29.08 21.49 13.96
C GLY A 253 -28.38 21.48 15.31
N VAL A 254 -27.18 20.90 15.43
CA VAL A 254 -26.38 20.98 16.65
C VAL A 254 -25.74 22.37 16.80
N ILE A 255 -26.21 23.15 17.79
CA ILE A 255 -25.79 24.55 18.00
C ILE A 255 -24.60 24.65 18.97
N GLU A 256 -24.63 23.87 20.06
CA GLU A 256 -23.61 23.93 21.12
C GLU A 256 -22.69 22.69 21.06
N ASN A 257 -21.38 22.92 21.21
CA ASN A 257 -20.42 21.85 21.47
C ASN A 257 -19.95 21.96 22.93
N PRO A 258 -20.56 21.19 23.86
CA PRO A 258 -20.15 21.19 25.26
C PRO A 258 -18.80 20.51 25.50
N PHE A 259 -18.28 19.76 24.52
CA PHE A 259 -16.99 19.09 24.64
C PHE A 259 -15.87 20.03 24.20
N LEU A 260 -15.01 20.41 25.15
CA LEU A 260 -13.77 21.13 24.88
C LEU A 260 -12.80 20.20 24.14
N GLU A 261 -12.25 20.62 23.00
CA GLU A 261 -11.18 19.91 22.31
C GLU A 261 -9.93 19.86 23.21
N THR A 262 -9.75 18.77 23.95
CA THR A 262 -8.50 18.53 24.69
C THR A 262 -7.44 17.89 23.77
N GLU A 263 -6.16 18.08 24.10
CA GLU A 263 -5.04 17.56 23.30
C GLU A 263 -5.00 16.04 23.19
N GLU A 264 -5.63 15.32 24.14
CA GLU A 264 -5.78 13.86 24.14
C GLU A 264 -6.54 13.35 22.89
N PHE A 265 -7.39 14.20 22.30
CA PHE A 265 -8.27 13.81 21.21
C PHE A 265 -7.64 13.93 19.81
N LYS A 266 -6.43 14.48 19.68
CA LYS A 266 -5.78 14.71 18.37
C LYS A 266 -5.34 13.42 17.66
N ASN A 267 -5.12 12.33 18.40
CA ASN A 267 -4.58 11.08 17.85
C ASN A 267 -5.64 10.02 17.51
N GLN A 268 -6.91 10.27 17.83
CA GLN A 268 -8.02 9.33 17.60
C GLN A 268 -9.02 9.90 16.59
N SER A 269 -9.71 9.02 15.87
CA SER A 269 -10.79 9.44 14.97
C SER A 269 -12.05 9.63 15.80
N VAL A 270 -12.58 10.86 15.83
CA VAL A 270 -13.77 11.21 16.62
C VAL A 270 -15.00 11.27 15.72
N VAL A 271 -16.06 10.59 16.13
CA VAL A 271 -17.38 10.66 15.50
C VAL A 271 -18.34 11.36 16.46
N TYR A 272 -18.99 12.40 15.96
CA TYR A 272 -19.94 13.20 16.72
C TYR A 272 -21.35 12.67 16.50
N VAL A 273 -22.13 12.58 17.58
CA VAL A 273 -23.52 12.10 17.54
C VAL A 273 -24.46 13.20 18.04
N GLY A 274 -25.27 13.73 17.13
CA GLY A 274 -26.32 14.70 17.41
C GLY A 274 -27.70 14.04 17.48
N ILE A 275 -28.51 14.39 18.48
CA ILE A 275 -29.91 13.94 18.61
C ILE A 275 -30.79 15.17 18.79
N ASP A 276 -31.78 15.34 17.92
CA ASP A 276 -32.77 16.44 17.96
C ASP A 276 -32.15 17.84 18.11
N GLY A 277 -30.99 18.05 17.46
CA GLY A 277 -30.26 19.32 17.49
C GLY A 277 -29.38 19.55 18.72
N VAL A 278 -29.19 18.54 19.57
CA VAL A 278 -28.26 18.56 20.71
C VAL A 278 -27.11 17.60 20.48
N LEU A 279 -25.87 18.00 20.82
CA LEU A 279 -24.73 17.09 20.76
C LEU A 279 -24.81 16.08 21.93
N ALA A 280 -25.30 14.88 21.64
CA ALA A 280 -25.56 13.86 22.65
C ALA A 280 -24.29 13.16 23.13
N GLY A 281 -23.31 12.99 22.24
CA GLY A 281 -22.02 12.39 22.60
C GLY A 281 -21.00 12.32 21.48
N LEU A 282 -19.82 11.82 21.84
CA LEU A 282 -18.68 11.57 20.99
C LEU A 282 -18.32 10.09 21.07
N ILE A 283 -18.07 9.47 19.92
CA ILE A 283 -17.59 8.10 19.82
C ILE A 283 -16.15 8.16 19.29
N TYR A 284 -15.22 7.69 20.11
CA TYR A 284 -13.81 7.58 19.74
C TYR A 284 -13.58 6.25 19.06
N VAL A 285 -12.92 6.31 17.91
CA VAL A 285 -12.63 5.18 17.07
C VAL A 285 -11.15 5.19 16.77
N GLU A 286 -10.52 4.04 17.01
CA GLU A 286 -9.11 3.84 16.78
C GLU A 286 -8.88 2.58 15.96
N ASP A 287 -7.97 2.66 15.00
CA ASP A 287 -7.48 1.48 14.30
C ASP A 287 -6.18 1.05 14.99
N GLN A 288 -6.25 -0.07 15.69
CA GLN A 288 -5.15 -0.54 16.52
C GLN A 288 -3.89 -0.77 15.69
N ILE A 289 -2.75 -0.31 16.23
CA ILE A 289 -1.43 -0.58 15.66
C ILE A 289 -1.14 -2.08 15.78
N ARG A 290 -0.57 -2.70 14.73
CA ARG A 290 -0.19 -4.12 14.78
C ARG A 290 0.93 -4.32 15.80
N GLU A 291 0.89 -5.42 16.55
CA GLU A 291 1.86 -5.71 17.62
C GLU A 291 3.31 -5.72 17.10
N ASP A 292 3.53 -6.14 15.86
CA ASP A 292 4.83 -6.22 15.20
C ASP A 292 5.30 -4.88 14.60
N ALA A 293 4.41 -3.90 14.41
CA ALA A 293 4.72 -2.67 13.68
C ALA A 293 5.86 -1.87 14.30
N ALA A 294 5.85 -1.70 15.64
CA ALA A 294 6.90 -0.97 16.35
C ALA A 294 8.28 -1.65 16.20
N HIS A 295 8.31 -2.98 16.33
CA HIS A 295 9.53 -3.76 16.16
C HIS A 295 10.06 -3.70 14.72
N VAL A 296 9.17 -3.75 13.72
CA VAL A 296 9.53 -3.63 12.30
C VAL A 296 10.16 -2.27 12.01
N VAL A 297 9.53 -1.17 12.47
CA VAL A 297 10.06 0.18 12.27
C VAL A 297 11.42 0.35 12.96
N GLN A 298 11.57 -0.18 14.18
CA GLN A 298 12.84 -0.14 14.90
C GLN A 298 13.95 -0.90 14.16
N THR A 299 13.65 -2.08 13.63
CA THR A 299 14.60 -2.91 12.87
C THR A 299 15.02 -2.25 11.55
N LEU A 300 14.12 -1.50 10.91
CA LEU A 300 14.43 -0.78 9.66
C LEU A 300 15.23 0.50 9.89
N THR A 301 15.26 1.01 11.13
CA THR A 301 15.97 2.24 11.49
C THR A 301 17.39 1.96 12.00
N SER A 302 17.67 0.73 12.46
CA SER A 302 18.99 0.28 12.93
C SER A 302 19.91 -0.13 11.78
#